data_AF-A0A969HMW1-F1
#
_entry.id   AF-A0A969HMW1-F1
#
_cell.length_a   1.000
_cell.length_b   1.000
_cell.length_c   1.000
_cell.angle_alpha   90.00
_cell.angle_beta   90.00
_cell.angle_gamma   90.00
#
_symmetry.space_group_name_H-M   'P 1'
#
loop_
_entity.id
_entity.type
_entity.pdbx_description
1 polymer ?
#
loop_
_entity_poly.entity_id
_entity_poly.type
_entity_poly.pdbx_seq_one_letter_code
_entity_poly.pdbx_strand_id
1 'polypeptide(L)'
;MLKRQDIICVARPNWDGNYAKSTVELMKALARHNRVLYVDYQATFKDLLGAILKKNYALIKRLVGIKNRLREVKLTEDTSVYRA
;
A
#
# COMPACT_ATOMS: atom_id res chain seq x y z
N MET A 1 -23.97 -4.57 2.83
CA MET A 1 -22.52 -4.26 2.91
C MET A 1 -21.75 -5.56 2.90
N LEU A 2 -20.64 -5.62 2.16
CA LEU A 2 -19.72 -6.75 2.16
C LEU A 2 -19.12 -6.93 3.56
N LYS A 3 -19.13 -8.16 4.09
CA LYS A 3 -18.56 -8.51 5.39
C LYS A 3 -17.78 -9.83 5.28
N ARG A 4 -16.68 -9.94 6.03
CA ARG A 4 -15.81 -11.12 6.10
C ARG A 4 -15.29 -11.56 4.73
N GLN A 5 -15.05 -10.61 3.83
CA GLN A 5 -14.44 -10.85 2.51
C GLN A 5 -12.96 -10.46 2.52
N ASP A 6 -12.19 -11.09 1.64
CA ASP A 6 -10.85 -10.66 1.27
C ASP A 6 -10.98 -9.74 0.03
N ILE A 7 -10.60 -8.47 0.17
CA ILE A 7 -10.79 -7.44 -0.87
C ILE A 7 -9.42 -6.95 -1.32
N ILE A 8 -9.15 -7.05 -2.63
CA ILE A 8 -7.94 -6.51 -3.25
C ILE A 8 -8.30 -5.25 -4.02
N CYS A 9 -7.71 -4.12 -3.63
CA CYS A 9 -7.82 -2.86 -4.34
C CYS A 9 -6.53 -2.61 -5.11
N VAL A 10 -6.59 -2.75 -6.44
CA VAL A 10 -5.47 -2.40 -7.33
C VAL A 10 -5.69 -0.98 -7.81
N ALA A 11 -4.92 -0.05 -7.27
CA ALA A 11 -5.14 1.37 -7.48
C ALA A 11 -3.84 2.06 -7.92
N ARG A 12 -3.98 2.98 -8.88
CA ARG A 12 -2.86 3.84 -9.30
C ARG A 12 -2.46 4.89 -8.25
N PRO A 13 -3.37 5.49 -7.47
CA PRO A 13 -2.99 6.49 -6.49
C PRO A 13 -2.20 5.88 -5.33
N ASN A 14 -1.07 6.49 -5.01
CA ASN A 14 -0.27 6.15 -3.84
C ASN A 14 -1.09 6.33 -2.56
N TRP A 15 -0.94 5.39 -1.62
CA TRP A 15 -1.62 5.48 -0.32
C TRP A 15 -1.21 6.74 0.46
N ASP A 16 0.07 7.11 0.39
CA ASP A 16 0.66 8.25 1.09
C ASP A 16 0.56 9.57 0.29
N GLY A 17 -0.13 9.58 -0.86
CA GLY A 17 -0.20 10.74 -1.75
C GLY A 17 -1.28 11.76 -1.34
N ASN A 18 -0.99 13.05 -1.56
CA ASN A 18 -1.92 14.16 -1.25
C ASN A 18 -3.24 14.16 -2.06
N TYR A 19 -3.37 13.31 -3.10
CA TYR A 19 -4.44 13.42 -4.11
C TYR A 19 -5.49 12.29 -4.06
N ALA A 20 -5.43 11.36 -3.08
CA ALA A 20 -6.17 10.10 -3.13
C ALA A 20 -7.17 9.87 -1.98
N LYS A 21 -7.78 10.92 -1.42
CA LYS A 21 -8.60 10.78 -0.20
C LYS A 21 -9.79 9.83 -0.38
N SER A 22 -10.60 9.94 -1.44
CA SER A 22 -11.86 9.19 -1.51
C SER A 22 -11.68 7.67 -1.61
N THR A 23 -10.74 7.18 -2.42
CA THR A 23 -10.48 5.73 -2.55
C THR A 23 -9.85 5.17 -1.27
N VAL A 24 -8.89 5.88 -0.69
CA VAL A 24 -8.27 5.48 0.57
C VAL A 24 -9.32 5.42 1.68
N GLU A 25 -10.13 6.47 1.87
CA GLU A 25 -11.19 6.49 2.88
C GLU A 25 -12.25 5.39 2.66
N LEU A 26 -12.60 5.09 1.40
CA LEU A 26 -13.48 3.95 1.10
C LEU A 26 -12.85 2.62 1.52
N MET A 27 -11.57 2.41 1.23
CA MET A 27 -10.84 1.19 1.62
C MET A 27 -10.70 1.08 3.13
N LYS A 28 -10.51 2.20 3.85
CA LYS A 28 -10.53 2.24 5.31
C LYS A 28 -11.89 1.84 5.86
N ALA A 29 -12.98 2.36 5.28
CA ALA A 29 -14.33 2.01 5.69
C ALA A 29 -14.64 0.52 5.45
N LEU A 30 -14.16 -0.05 4.33
CA LEU A 30 -14.31 -1.47 4.04
C LEU A 30 -13.47 -2.35 4.97
N ALA A 31 -12.26 -1.90 5.35
CA ALA A 31 -11.36 -2.64 6.22
C ALA A 31 -11.91 -2.90 7.62
N ARG A 32 -12.86 -2.09 8.10
CA ARG A 32 -13.52 -2.30 9.41
C ARG A 32 -14.19 -3.67 9.56
N HIS A 33 -14.60 -4.28 8.45
CA HIS A 33 -15.35 -5.56 8.46
C HIS A 33 -14.79 -6.59 7.48
N ASN A 34 -13.71 -6.27 6.77
CA ASN A 34 -13.13 -7.06 5.70
C ASN A 34 -11.61 -7.00 5.77
N ARG A 35 -10.93 -8.00 5.24
CA ARG A 35 -9.48 -7.95 5.07
C ARG A 35 -9.20 -7.23 3.76
N VAL A 36 -8.52 -6.09 3.81
CA VAL A 36 -8.26 -5.27 2.63
C VAL A 36 -6.77 -5.23 2.32
N LEU A 37 -6.42 -5.55 1.08
CA LEU A 37 -5.10 -5.37 0.49
C LEU A 37 -5.16 -4.23 -0.53
N TYR A 38 -4.45 -3.15 -0.25
CA TYR A 38 -4.30 -2.01 -1.17
C TYR A 38 -2.96 -2.11 -1.90
N VAL A 39 -3.00 -2.36 -3.20
CA VAL A 39 -1.80 -2.45 -4.04
C VAL A 39 -1.58 -1.09 -4.67
N ASP A 40 -0.60 -0.33 -4.17
CA ASP A 40 -0.29 1.03 -4.62
C ASP A 40 0.91 1.04 -5.55
N TYR A 41 0.64 1.30 -6.84
CA TYR A 41 1.61 1.48 -7.92
C TYR A 41 2.71 0.41 -8.05
N GLN A 42 2.73 -0.27 -9.20
CA GLN A 42 3.79 -1.22 -9.54
C GLN A 42 5.14 -0.51 -9.60
N ALA A 43 6.01 -0.80 -8.63
CA ALA A 43 7.32 -0.19 -8.62
C ALA A 43 8.11 -0.60 -9.88
N THR A 44 8.63 0.40 -10.60
CA THR A 44 9.28 0.19 -11.89
C THR A 44 10.81 0.23 -11.76
N PHE A 45 11.50 -0.23 -12.81
CA PHE A 45 12.97 -0.10 -12.89
C PHE A 45 13.45 1.35 -12.78
N LYS A 46 12.64 2.33 -13.24
CA LYS A 46 12.96 3.76 -13.10
C LYS A 46 12.97 4.20 -11.64
N ASP A 47 12.07 3.66 -10.82
CA ASP A 47 12.02 3.94 -9.39
C ASP A 47 13.23 3.34 -8.66
N LEU A 48 13.71 2.18 -9.10
CA LEU A 48 14.95 1.58 -8.59
C LEU A 48 16.17 2.43 -8.93
N LEU A 49 16.31 2.86 -10.19
CA LEU A 49 17.38 3.76 -10.61
C LEU A 49 17.34 5.08 -9.83
N GLY A 50 16.16 5.66 -9.67
CA GLY A 50 15.95 6.86 -8.85
C GLY A 50 16.34 6.64 -7.38
N ALA A 51 16.02 5.47 -6.81
CA ALA A 51 16.38 5.12 -5.44
C ALA A 51 17.90 4.96 -5.26
N ILE A 52 18.59 4.35 -6.25
CA ILE A 52 20.05 4.20 -6.27
C ILE A 52 20.72 5.58 -6.35
N LEU A 53 20.29 6.44 -7.26
CA LEU A 53 20.81 7.81 -7.41
C LEU A 53 20.64 8.64 -6.13
N LYS A 54 19.52 8.46 -5.42
CA LYS A 54 19.22 9.14 -4.15
C LYS A 54 19.81 8.45 -2.91
N LYS A 55 20.58 7.37 -3.08
CA LYS A 55 21.13 6.54 -1.97
C LYS A 55 20.06 6.10 -0.96
N ASN A 56 18.82 5.88 -1.40
CA ASN A 56 17.72 5.43 -0.54
C ASN A 56 17.75 3.91 -0.38
N TYR A 57 18.67 3.43 0.45
CA TYR A 57 18.90 1.99 0.69
C TYR A 57 17.66 1.27 1.22
N ALA A 58 16.76 1.96 1.93
CA ALA A 58 15.52 1.38 2.43
C ALA A 58 14.53 1.06 1.30
N LEU A 59 14.41 1.97 0.32
CA LEU A 59 13.60 1.75 -0.87
C LEU A 59 14.21 0.68 -1.77
N ILE A 60 15.52 0.71 -2.00
CA ILE A 60 16.24 -0.29 -2.82
C ILE A 60 16.01 -1.70 -2.27
N LYS A 61 16.26 -1.93 -0.98
CA LYS A 61 16.07 -3.23 -0.31
C LYS A 61 14.64 -3.76 -0.46
N ARG A 62 13.64 -2.89 -0.56
CA ARG A 62 12.23 -3.27 -0.77
C ARG A 62 11.96 -3.65 -2.23
N LEU A 63 12.44 -2.84 -3.17
CA LEU A 63 12.26 -3.07 -4.60
C LEU A 63 12.87 -4.41 -5.03
N VAL A 64 14.08 -4.69 -4.57
CA VAL A 64 14.80 -5.94 -4.88
C VAL A 64 14.32 -7.14 -4.05
N GLY A 65 13.34 -6.97 -3.17
CA GLY A 65 12.71 -8.08 -2.41
C GLY A 65 13.47 -8.56 -1.18
N ILE A 66 14.55 -7.87 -0.76
CA ILE A 66 15.30 -8.20 0.48
C ILE A 66 14.47 -7.90 1.74
N LYS A 67 13.58 -6.90 1.68
CA LYS A 67 12.60 -6.62 2.73
C LYS A 67 11.19 -6.91 2.25
N ASN A 68 10.32 -7.34 3.16
CA ASN A 68 8.90 -7.58 2.87
C ASN A 68 8.27 -6.38 2.14
N ARG A 69 7.73 -6.68 0.95
CA ARG A 69 6.99 -5.71 0.13
C ARG A 69 5.64 -5.38 0.77
N LEU A 70 5.02 -6.40 1.36
CA LEU A 70 3.79 -6.25 2.13
C LEU A 70 4.05 -5.48 3.44
N ARG A 71 3.29 -4.40 3.68
CA ARG A 71 3.30 -3.66 4.95
C ARG A 71 1.90 -3.58 5.53
N GLU A 72 1.81 -3.75 6.83
CA GLU A 72 0.58 -3.46 7.55
C GLU A 72 0.52 -1.96 7.87
N VAL A 73 -0.53 -1.30 7.39
CA VAL A 73 -0.90 0.05 7.78
C VAL A 73 -1.94 -0.08 8.88
N LYS A 74 -1.52 0.17 10.13
CA LYS A 74 -2.45 0.26 11.26
C LYS A 74 -3.25 1.54 11.14
N LEU A 75 -4.56 1.41 11.13
CA LEU A 75 -5.49 2.54 11.24
C LEU A 75 -5.87 2.74 12.71
N THR A 76 -6.48 3.88 13.01
CA THR A 76 -7.15 4.09 14.30
C THR A 76 -8.29 3.07 14.45
N GLU A 77 -8.32 2.38 15.59
CA GLU A 77 -9.30 1.34 16.00
C GLU A 77 -9.17 -0.04 15.33
N ASP A 78 -8.17 -0.84 15.77
CA ASP A 78 -7.99 -2.29 15.50
C ASP A 78 -8.14 -2.75 14.04
N THR A 79 -8.11 -1.81 13.10
CA THR A 79 -8.30 -2.04 11.68
C THR A 79 -6.95 -1.94 11.00
N SER A 80 -6.58 -2.96 10.23
CA SER A 80 -5.35 -2.94 9.45
C SER A 80 -5.62 -3.11 7.96
N VAL A 81 -4.90 -2.34 7.16
CA VAL A 81 -4.87 -2.48 5.70
C VAL A 81 -3.48 -2.96 5.33
N TYR A 82 -3.40 -4.06 4.59
CA TYR A 82 -2.15 -4.51 4.03
C TYR A 82 -1.88 -3.72 2.75
N ARG A 83 -0.64 -3.29 2.53
CA ARG A 83 -0.20 -2.66 1.28
C ARG A 83 0.95 -3.40 0.65
N ALA A 84 1.04 -3.41 -0.68
CA ALA A 84 2.12 -4.07 -1.43
C ALA A 84 2.61 -3.17 -2.56
#